data_AF-A0A3P8HJ87-F1
#
_entry.id   AF-A0A3P8HJ87-F1
#
_cell.length_a   1.000
_cell.length_b   1.000
_cell.length_c   1.000
_cell.angle_alpha   90.00
_cell.angle_beta   90.00
_cell.angle_gamma   90.00
#
_symmetry.space_group_name_H-M   'P 1'
#
loop_
_entity.id
_entity.type
_entity.pdbx_description
1 polymer ?
#
loop_
_entity_poly.entity_id
_entity_poly.type
_entity_poly.pdbx_seq_one_letter_code
_entity_poly.pdbx_strand_id
1 'polypeptide(L)'
;MKGLKLIKANQLPIPVNIFYSQYVLVHKSPSVDLDIRKTKFKKVGLFLRAMQDEGFVEVTEPKSGVLMLNHINKDHIELRGVTVPASIIDPKVECHWPDDYMGPPQIEDIRIIKGPVTALFSQFGYKSGECISQSEARRTIDNYVRNNKLQLTTDPRLVHLDKLLTSICEPKTFIESPESTITNPIFHIRFGDLISQALKNLTTAYRIIYPNMSTPVIWNKKEPPHIHLYTVTKAGKKLIGVPDLE
;
A
#
# COMPACT_ATOMS: atom_id res chain seq x y z
N MET A 1 -0.62 33.04 1.59
CA MET A 1 -1.95 33.27 0.97
C MET A 1 -2.25 32.28 -0.17
N LYS A 2 -1.54 32.28 -1.31
CA LYS A 2 -1.83 31.36 -2.43
C LYS A 2 -1.85 29.87 -2.03
N GLY A 3 -0.88 29.44 -1.21
CA GLY A 3 -0.82 28.08 -0.67
C GLY A 3 -2.06 27.63 0.11
N LEU A 4 -2.78 28.55 0.77
CA LEU A 4 -4.01 28.22 1.51
C LEU A 4 -5.19 27.87 0.58
N LYS A 5 -5.27 28.51 -0.59
CA LYS A 5 -6.35 28.26 -1.55
C LYS A 5 -6.17 26.94 -2.32
N LEU A 6 -4.93 26.48 -2.49
CA LEU A 6 -4.59 25.27 -3.24
C LEU A 6 -4.99 23.97 -2.54
N ILE A 7 -5.14 24.01 -1.22
CA ILE A 7 -5.45 22.81 -0.43
C ILE A 7 -6.93 22.50 -0.51
N LYS A 8 -7.27 21.27 -0.87
CA LYS A 8 -8.64 20.77 -0.88
C LYS A 8 -9.04 20.32 0.52
N ALA A 9 -10.33 20.40 0.85
CA ALA A 9 -10.83 20.06 2.18
C ALA A 9 -10.54 18.59 2.56
N ASN A 10 -10.57 17.68 1.58
CA ASN A 10 -10.26 16.26 1.77
C ASN A 10 -8.77 15.94 2.01
N GLN A 11 -7.89 16.93 1.89
CA GLN A 11 -6.47 16.77 2.21
C GLN A 11 -6.19 17.07 3.68
N LEU A 12 -7.08 17.80 4.37
CA LEU A 12 -6.92 18.12 5.80
C LEU A 12 -7.37 16.93 6.69
N PRO A 13 -6.75 16.73 7.86
CA PRO A 13 -5.65 17.51 8.43
C PRO A 13 -4.28 17.15 7.83
N ILE A 14 -3.41 18.14 7.57
CA ILE A 14 -2.04 17.92 7.08
C ILE A 14 -0.99 18.36 8.10
N PRO A 15 0.17 17.67 8.16
CA PRO A 15 1.31 18.16 8.93
C PRO A 15 1.79 19.53 8.47
N VAL A 16 2.09 20.42 9.42
CA VAL A 16 2.52 21.80 9.15
C VAL A 16 3.81 21.89 8.32
N ASN A 17 4.73 20.94 8.49
CA ASN A 17 5.95 20.87 7.68
C ASN A 17 5.63 20.58 6.20
N ILE A 18 4.67 19.69 5.93
CA ILE A 18 4.20 19.36 4.58
C ILE A 18 3.47 20.55 3.97
N PHE A 19 2.59 21.21 4.74
CA PHE A 19 1.94 22.46 4.33
C PHE A 19 2.98 23.50 3.85
N TYR A 20 3.99 23.75 4.68
CA TYR A 20 4.97 24.79 4.39
C TYR A 20 5.86 24.44 3.19
N SER A 21 6.35 23.20 3.10
CA SER A 21 7.23 22.80 2.01
C SER A 21 6.50 22.71 0.67
N GLN A 22 5.31 22.11 0.62
CA GLN A 22 4.63 21.80 -0.64
C GLN A 22 3.70 22.92 -1.11
N TYR A 23 3.18 23.76 -0.20
CA TYR A 23 2.19 24.77 -0.57
C TYR A 23 2.69 26.20 -0.40
N VAL A 24 3.50 26.49 0.61
CA VAL A 24 4.00 27.85 0.86
C VAL A 24 5.27 28.13 0.06
N LEU A 25 6.29 27.28 0.14
CA LEU A 25 7.56 27.49 -0.55
C LEU A 25 7.45 27.36 -2.07
N VAL A 26 6.68 26.39 -2.54
CA VAL A 26 6.47 26.14 -3.98
C VAL A 26 5.70 27.28 -4.64
N HIS A 27 4.69 27.82 -3.96
CA HIS A 27 3.77 28.83 -4.53
C HIS A 27 4.07 30.25 -4.08
N LYS A 28 5.28 30.49 -3.57
CA LYS A 28 5.77 31.85 -3.30
C LYS A 28 5.94 32.60 -4.62
N SER A 29 5.88 33.93 -4.57
CA SER A 29 6.20 34.74 -5.75
C SER A 29 7.63 34.45 -6.19
N PRO A 30 7.92 34.30 -7.50
CA PRO A 30 9.29 34.14 -8.00
C PRO A 30 10.24 35.26 -7.55
N SER A 31 9.71 36.46 -7.37
CA SER A 31 10.43 37.63 -6.86
C SER A 31 10.73 37.62 -5.36
N VAL A 32 10.25 36.61 -4.62
CA VAL A 32 10.40 36.53 -3.15
C VAL A 32 11.27 35.34 -2.78
N ASP A 33 12.44 35.62 -2.18
CA ASP A 33 13.24 34.62 -1.45
C ASP A 33 12.65 34.43 -0.04
N LEU A 34 11.87 33.37 0.15
CA LEU A 34 11.18 33.11 1.41
C LEU A 34 11.99 32.15 2.30
N ASP A 35 12.75 32.70 3.25
CA ASP A 35 13.36 31.94 4.34
C ASP A 35 12.67 32.27 5.67
N ILE A 36 11.98 31.29 6.26
CA ILE A 36 11.26 31.45 7.54
C ILE A 36 12.17 31.97 8.67
N ARG A 37 13.47 31.64 8.66
CA ARG A 37 14.44 32.07 9.66
C ARG A 37 14.78 33.56 9.56
N LYS A 38 14.61 34.14 8.37
CA LYS A 38 14.77 35.58 8.14
C LYS A 38 13.52 36.39 8.52
N THR A 39 12.37 35.73 8.68
CA THR A 39 11.11 36.40 9.10
C THR A 39 11.07 36.74 10.60
N LYS A 40 10.06 37.52 11.03
CA LYS A 40 9.79 37.81 12.45
C LYS A 40 9.39 36.58 13.27
N PHE A 41 8.84 35.56 12.61
CA PHE A 41 8.32 34.36 13.28
C PHE A 41 9.39 33.32 13.57
N LYS A 42 10.47 33.28 12.77
CA LYS A 42 11.62 32.34 12.88
C LYS A 42 11.30 30.85 12.72
N LYS A 43 10.05 30.42 13.00
CA LYS A 43 9.54 29.04 12.92
C LYS A 43 8.18 29.02 12.23
N VAL A 44 7.92 27.98 11.46
CA VAL A 44 6.66 27.79 10.72
C VAL A 44 5.46 27.69 11.67
N GLY A 45 5.62 26.97 12.79
CA GLY A 45 4.54 26.84 13.78
C GLY A 45 4.12 28.19 14.38
N LEU A 46 5.06 29.07 14.69
CA LEU A 46 4.76 30.42 15.21
C LEU A 46 4.05 31.28 14.18
N PHE A 47 4.45 31.17 12.91
CA PHE A 47 3.75 31.83 11.81
C PHE A 47 2.30 31.36 11.69
N LEU A 48 2.05 30.04 11.71
CA LEU A 48 0.68 29.52 11.60
C LEU A 48 -0.18 29.78 12.82
N ARG A 49 0.40 29.87 14.02
CA ARG A 49 -0.33 30.32 15.22
C ARG A 49 -0.80 31.77 15.07
N ALA A 50 0.07 32.66 14.59
CA ALA A 50 -0.35 34.02 14.28
C ALA A 50 -1.45 34.07 13.21
N MET A 51 -1.36 33.23 12.18
CA MET A 51 -2.43 33.10 11.17
C MET A 51 -3.73 32.54 11.75
N GLN A 52 -3.65 31.68 12.77
CA GLN A 52 -4.83 31.20 13.49
C GLN A 52 -5.48 32.33 14.30
N ASP A 53 -4.68 33.14 14.99
CA ASP A 53 -5.16 34.30 15.75
C ASP A 53 -5.82 35.33 14.84
N GLU A 54 -5.33 35.47 13.61
CA GLU A 54 -5.92 36.29 12.54
C GLU A 54 -7.10 35.61 11.81
N GLY A 55 -7.46 34.36 12.16
CA GLY A 55 -8.65 33.68 11.64
C GLY A 55 -8.52 33.02 10.26
N PHE A 56 -7.29 32.81 9.77
CA PHE A 56 -7.03 32.16 8.47
C PHE A 56 -7.08 30.63 8.53
N VAL A 57 -6.62 30.06 9.64
CA VAL A 57 -6.36 28.62 9.76
C VAL A 57 -6.66 28.13 11.17
N GLU A 58 -6.82 26.83 11.33
CA GLU A 58 -6.83 26.18 12.64
C GLU A 58 -5.73 25.15 12.71
N VAL A 59 -4.87 25.27 13.73
CA VAL A 59 -3.75 24.35 13.97
C VAL A 59 -3.85 23.71 15.35
N THR A 60 -3.60 22.39 15.42
CA THR A 60 -3.53 21.65 16.68
C THR A 60 -2.18 20.98 16.84
N GLU A 61 -1.88 20.58 18.07
CA GLU A 61 -0.66 19.85 18.42
C GLU A 61 -1.05 18.55 19.13
N PRO A 62 -1.53 17.52 18.39
CA PRO A 62 -2.00 16.27 18.99
C PRO A 62 -0.89 15.50 19.75
N LYS A 63 0.38 15.73 19.40
CA LYS A 63 1.55 15.23 20.12
C LYS A 63 2.57 16.35 20.22
N SER A 64 3.32 16.41 21.32
CA SER A 64 4.39 17.38 21.51
C SER A 64 5.34 17.42 20.30
N GLY A 65 5.46 18.58 19.67
CA GLY A 65 6.28 18.83 18.48
C GLY A 65 5.63 18.48 17.14
N VAL A 66 4.42 17.90 17.11
CA VAL A 66 3.70 17.54 15.89
C VAL A 66 2.54 18.50 15.68
N LEU A 67 2.76 19.53 14.87
CA LEU A 67 1.72 20.49 14.49
C LEU A 67 0.95 20.02 13.26
N MET A 68 -0.37 20.04 13.36
CA MET A 68 -1.32 19.69 12.29
C MET A 68 -2.16 20.92 11.93
N LEU A 69 -2.30 21.17 10.63
CA LEU A 69 -3.24 22.12 10.06
C LEU A 69 -4.56 21.39 9.78
N ASN A 70 -5.63 21.76 10.48
CA ASN A 70 -6.91 21.05 10.42
C ASN A 70 -7.95 21.79 9.59
N HIS A 71 -7.90 23.11 9.58
CA HIS A 71 -8.87 23.93 8.86
C HIS A 71 -8.21 25.12 8.20
N ILE A 72 -8.80 25.57 7.08
CA ILE A 72 -8.43 26.77 6.35
C ILE A 72 -9.71 27.54 6.05
N ASN A 73 -9.82 28.74 6.60
CA ASN A 73 -10.93 29.64 6.35
C ASN A 73 -10.78 30.28 4.95
N LYS A 74 -11.29 29.62 3.92
CA LYS A 74 -11.20 30.10 2.53
C LYS A 74 -12.02 31.36 2.27
N ASP A 75 -13.01 31.63 3.12
CA ASP A 75 -13.91 32.78 2.99
C ASP A 75 -13.37 34.06 3.63
N HIS A 76 -12.20 33.96 4.29
CA HIS A 76 -11.51 35.09 4.90
C HIS A 76 -11.33 36.24 3.91
N ILE A 77 -11.61 37.47 4.36
CA ILE A 77 -11.69 38.66 3.50
C ILE A 77 -10.41 38.87 2.67
N GLU A 78 -9.24 38.67 3.28
CA GLU A 78 -7.95 38.81 2.60
C GLU A 78 -7.64 37.69 1.60
N LEU A 79 -8.34 36.55 1.66
CA LEU A 79 -8.19 35.49 0.67
C LEU A 79 -9.09 35.71 -0.54
N ARG A 80 -10.20 36.46 -0.44
CA ARG A 80 -11.15 36.64 -1.56
C ARG A 80 -10.48 37.15 -2.85
N GLY A 81 -9.58 38.13 -2.74
CA GLY A 81 -8.86 38.69 -3.90
C GLY A 81 -7.69 37.85 -4.44
N VAL A 82 -7.33 36.74 -3.78
CA VAL A 82 -6.18 35.91 -4.19
C VAL A 82 -6.61 34.98 -5.32
N THR A 83 -6.20 35.27 -6.54
CA THR A 83 -6.41 34.36 -7.69
C THR A 83 -5.26 33.37 -7.79
N VAL A 84 -5.60 32.08 -7.92
CA VAL A 84 -4.64 31.00 -8.15
C VAL A 84 -4.81 30.53 -9.60
N PRO A 85 -3.82 30.73 -10.48
CA PRO A 85 -3.87 30.22 -11.85
C PRO A 85 -4.09 28.70 -11.87
N ALA A 86 -4.94 28.22 -12.78
CA ALA A 86 -5.29 26.79 -12.91
C ALA A 86 -4.08 25.87 -13.18
N SER A 87 -2.97 26.43 -13.69
CA SER A 87 -1.74 25.70 -14.02
C SER A 87 -0.89 25.27 -12.81
N ILE A 88 -1.28 25.62 -11.59
CA ILE A 88 -0.49 25.38 -10.35
C ILE A 88 -1.02 24.16 -9.57
N ILE A 89 -1.85 23.31 -10.17
CA ILE A 89 -2.50 22.21 -9.44
C ILE A 89 -1.55 21.02 -9.17
N ASP A 90 -0.43 20.91 -9.89
CA ASP A 90 0.61 19.96 -9.55
C ASP A 90 1.97 20.67 -9.61
N PRO A 91 2.70 20.84 -8.50
CA PRO A 91 4.12 21.05 -8.61
C PRO A 91 4.70 19.79 -9.24
N LYS A 92 4.86 19.84 -10.57
CA LYS A 92 5.69 18.89 -11.29
C LYS A 92 7.09 19.09 -10.72
N VAL A 93 7.44 18.28 -9.73
CA VAL A 93 8.83 18.16 -9.29
C VAL A 93 9.58 17.79 -10.55
N GLU A 94 10.39 18.70 -11.06
CA GLU A 94 11.29 18.43 -12.18
C GLU A 94 12.34 17.47 -11.66
N CYS A 95 12.02 16.19 -11.71
CA CYS A 95 12.98 15.13 -11.47
C CYS A 95 13.87 15.06 -12.71
N HIS A 96 15.08 15.61 -12.63
CA HIS A 96 16.13 15.35 -13.60
C HIS A 96 16.61 13.91 -13.40
N TRP A 97 15.91 12.97 -14.02
CA TRP A 97 16.39 11.61 -14.14
C TRP A 97 17.55 11.56 -15.14
N PRO A 98 18.56 10.69 -14.92
CA PRO A 98 19.57 10.40 -15.93
C PRO A 98 18.93 10.02 -17.26
N ASP A 99 19.58 10.35 -18.38
CA ASP A 99 19.06 10.06 -19.73
C ASP A 99 18.87 8.55 -19.99
N ASP A 100 19.62 7.71 -19.28
CA ASP A 100 19.57 6.25 -19.30
C ASP A 100 18.56 5.64 -18.30
N TYR A 101 17.80 6.47 -17.57
CA TYR A 101 16.78 5.99 -16.65
C TYR A 101 15.58 5.40 -17.40
N MET A 102 15.45 4.07 -17.31
CA MET A 102 14.41 3.30 -18.00
C MET A 102 13.08 3.22 -17.22
N GLY A 103 12.94 3.98 -16.13
CA GLY A 103 11.75 3.98 -15.28
C GLY A 103 11.89 3.13 -14.00
N PRO A 104 10.86 3.14 -13.13
CA PRO A 104 10.89 2.41 -11.87
C PRO A 104 10.68 0.91 -12.09
N PRO A 105 11.11 0.05 -11.13
CA PRO A 105 10.77 -1.36 -11.16
C PRO A 105 9.26 -1.58 -10.98
N GLN A 106 8.75 -2.64 -11.61
CA GLN A 106 7.40 -3.14 -11.35
C GLN A 106 7.45 -4.18 -10.23
N ILE A 107 6.50 -4.11 -9.30
CA ILE A 107 6.38 -5.07 -8.20
C ILE A 107 5.05 -5.79 -8.36
N GLU A 108 5.10 -7.12 -8.41
CA GLU A 108 3.93 -8.00 -8.51
C GLU A 108 3.83 -8.90 -7.27
N ASP A 109 2.62 -8.99 -6.70
CA ASP A 109 2.31 -9.92 -5.62
C ASP A 109 2.19 -11.34 -6.16
N ILE A 110 3.03 -12.24 -5.66
CA ILE A 110 3.06 -13.64 -6.08
C ILE A 110 2.88 -14.58 -4.88
N ARG A 111 2.65 -15.85 -5.22
CA ARG A 111 2.56 -16.97 -4.30
C ARG A 111 3.59 -18.02 -4.71
N ILE A 112 4.25 -18.64 -3.75
CA ILE A 112 5.17 -19.75 -4.00
C ILE A 112 4.52 -21.05 -3.52
N ILE A 113 4.44 -22.03 -4.42
CA ILE A 113 3.80 -23.32 -4.20
C ILE A 113 4.69 -24.20 -3.32
N LYS A 114 4.23 -24.58 -2.13
CA LYS A 114 5.00 -25.40 -1.17
C LYS A 114 4.05 -26.24 -0.31
N GLY A 115 4.58 -27.28 0.33
CA GLY A 115 3.85 -28.04 1.36
C GLY A 115 2.70 -28.89 0.80
N PRO A 116 1.63 -29.14 1.59
CA PRO A 116 0.55 -30.07 1.22
C PRO A 116 -0.21 -29.68 -0.05
N VAL A 117 -0.31 -28.38 -0.34
CA VAL A 117 -1.05 -27.89 -1.51
C VAL A 117 -0.36 -28.21 -2.84
N THR A 118 0.94 -28.52 -2.84
CA THR A 118 1.72 -28.88 -4.03
C THR A 118 1.08 -30.02 -4.82
N ALA A 119 0.52 -31.04 -4.16
CA ALA A 119 -0.09 -32.18 -4.83
C ALA A 119 -1.35 -31.82 -5.64
N LEU A 120 -2.06 -30.75 -5.26
CA LEU A 120 -3.16 -30.19 -6.04
C LEU A 120 -2.61 -29.48 -7.27
N PHE A 121 -1.64 -28.60 -7.07
CA PHE A 121 -1.04 -27.78 -8.14
C PHE A 121 -0.28 -28.62 -9.18
N SER A 122 0.32 -29.75 -8.80
CA SER A 122 1.04 -30.64 -9.72
C SER A 122 0.14 -31.27 -10.78
N GLN A 123 -1.16 -31.43 -10.49
CA GLN A 123 -2.14 -31.92 -11.48
C GLN A 123 -2.35 -30.93 -12.65
N PHE A 124 -1.91 -29.68 -12.46
CA PHE A 124 -1.98 -28.60 -13.45
C PHE A 124 -0.60 -28.20 -13.98
N GLY A 125 0.43 -29.04 -13.77
CA GLY A 125 1.76 -28.86 -14.32
C GLY A 125 2.71 -27.99 -13.48
N TYR A 126 2.28 -27.47 -12.35
CA TYR A 126 3.12 -26.67 -11.46
C TYR A 126 4.02 -27.54 -10.59
N LYS A 127 5.21 -27.01 -10.25
CA LYS A 127 6.18 -27.67 -9.38
C LYS A 127 6.26 -27.03 -7.99
N SER A 128 6.75 -27.80 -7.02
CA SER A 128 7.11 -27.24 -5.71
C SER A 128 8.20 -26.18 -5.89
N GLY A 129 8.05 -25.04 -5.22
CA GLY A 129 8.94 -23.88 -5.32
C GLY A 129 8.60 -22.92 -6.46
N GLU A 130 7.66 -23.26 -7.34
CA GLU A 130 7.27 -22.41 -8.45
C GLU A 130 6.42 -21.20 -7.99
N CYS A 131 6.57 -20.08 -8.69
CA CYS A 131 5.85 -18.85 -8.43
C CYS A 131 4.60 -18.76 -9.30
N ILE A 132 3.47 -18.42 -8.69
CA ILE A 132 2.17 -18.27 -9.35
C ILE A 132 1.50 -16.98 -8.89
N SER A 133 0.74 -16.30 -9.76
CA SER A 133 -0.06 -15.16 -9.33
C SER A 133 -1.22 -15.60 -8.43
N GLN A 134 -1.74 -14.70 -7.60
CA GLN A 134 -2.87 -15.03 -6.73
C GLN A 134 -4.15 -15.34 -7.52
N SER A 135 -4.32 -14.72 -8.69
CA SER A 135 -5.48 -14.95 -9.58
C SER A 135 -5.40 -16.32 -10.24
N GLU A 136 -4.23 -16.72 -10.75
CA GLU A 136 -4.00 -18.06 -11.28
C GLU A 136 -4.14 -19.12 -10.20
N ALA A 137 -3.60 -18.90 -9.00
CA ALA A 137 -3.77 -19.84 -7.88
C ALA A 137 -5.25 -20.13 -7.58
N ARG A 138 -6.09 -19.08 -7.54
CA ARG A 138 -7.54 -19.22 -7.38
C ARG A 138 -8.18 -20.01 -8.52
N ARG A 139 -7.82 -19.68 -9.76
CA ARG A 139 -8.32 -20.38 -10.96
C ARG A 139 -7.94 -21.86 -10.94
N THR A 140 -6.73 -22.19 -10.51
CA THR A 140 -6.27 -23.58 -10.40
C THR A 140 -7.08 -24.36 -9.36
N ILE A 141 -7.36 -23.77 -8.19
CA ILE A 141 -8.20 -24.40 -7.15
C ILE A 141 -9.64 -24.59 -7.65
N ASP A 142 -10.20 -23.58 -8.31
CA ASP A 142 -11.53 -23.63 -8.91
C ASP A 142 -11.63 -24.72 -10.01
N ASN A 143 -10.64 -24.79 -10.89
CA ASN A 143 -10.53 -25.85 -11.90
C ASN A 143 -10.38 -27.23 -11.26
N TYR A 144 -9.68 -27.38 -10.13
CA TYR A 144 -9.61 -28.63 -9.39
C TYR A 144 -10.99 -29.10 -8.93
N VAL A 145 -11.75 -28.21 -8.29
CA VAL A 145 -13.11 -28.51 -7.82
C VAL A 145 -14.00 -28.93 -8.99
N ARG A 146 -13.89 -28.21 -10.12
CA ARG A 146 -14.71 -28.46 -11.31
C ARG A 146 -14.35 -29.77 -12.01
N ASN A 147 -13.06 -30.04 -12.23
CA ASN A 147 -12.57 -31.24 -12.90
C ASN A 147 -12.89 -32.52 -12.11
N ASN A 148 -12.87 -32.44 -10.78
CA ASN A 148 -13.19 -33.55 -9.90
C ASN A 148 -14.69 -33.62 -9.53
N LYS A 149 -15.53 -32.73 -10.09
CA LYS A 149 -16.98 -32.65 -9.83
C LYS A 149 -17.33 -32.60 -8.34
N LEU A 150 -16.53 -31.84 -7.57
CA LEU A 150 -16.65 -31.78 -6.12
C LEU A 150 -17.69 -30.77 -5.64
N GLN A 151 -18.20 -29.90 -6.50
CA GLN A 151 -19.22 -28.93 -6.13
C GLN A 151 -20.58 -29.61 -5.95
N LEU A 152 -21.28 -29.31 -4.85
CA LEU A 152 -22.58 -29.91 -4.59
C LEU A 152 -23.63 -29.39 -5.57
N THR A 153 -24.49 -30.30 -6.04
CA THR A 153 -25.63 -29.96 -6.91
C THR A 153 -26.77 -29.31 -6.13
N THR A 154 -26.92 -29.65 -4.85
CA THR A 154 -27.96 -29.13 -3.95
C THR A 154 -27.64 -27.74 -3.43
N ASP A 155 -26.39 -27.47 -3.06
CA ASP A 155 -25.89 -26.14 -2.70
C ASP A 155 -24.54 -25.87 -3.38
N PRO A 156 -24.50 -25.06 -4.46
CA PRO A 156 -23.27 -24.72 -5.16
C PRO A 156 -22.24 -23.97 -4.30
N ARG A 157 -22.62 -23.46 -3.12
CA ARG A 157 -21.66 -22.81 -2.21
C ARG A 157 -20.78 -23.82 -1.47
N LEU A 158 -21.17 -25.09 -1.45
CA LEU A 158 -20.48 -26.16 -0.77
C LEU A 158 -19.70 -27.04 -1.75
N VAL A 159 -18.55 -27.52 -1.28
CA VAL A 159 -17.66 -28.43 -2.00
C VAL A 159 -17.41 -29.65 -1.14
N HIS A 160 -17.51 -30.82 -1.76
CA HIS A 160 -17.14 -32.11 -1.19
C HIS A 160 -15.64 -32.20 -0.96
N LEU A 161 -15.24 -32.52 0.27
CA LEU A 161 -13.85 -32.69 0.65
C LEU A 161 -13.39 -34.10 0.28
N ASP A 162 -12.65 -34.20 -0.82
CA ASP A 162 -11.92 -35.41 -1.14
C ASP A 162 -10.68 -35.57 -0.22
N LYS A 163 -9.94 -36.67 -0.42
CA LYS A 163 -8.73 -36.97 0.38
C LYS A 163 -7.68 -35.86 0.31
N LEU A 164 -7.53 -35.21 -0.84
CA LEU A 164 -6.51 -34.19 -1.05
C LEU A 164 -6.90 -32.88 -0.38
N LEU A 165 -8.12 -32.40 -0.60
CA LEU A 165 -8.65 -31.21 0.05
C LEU A 165 -8.70 -31.36 1.57
N THR A 166 -9.02 -32.57 2.06
CA THR A 166 -8.99 -32.88 3.51
C THR A 166 -7.60 -32.71 4.11
N SER A 167 -6.54 -33.03 3.37
CA SER A 167 -5.15 -32.83 3.82
C SER A 167 -4.67 -31.38 3.77
N ILE A 168 -5.31 -30.53 2.96
CA ILE A 168 -4.94 -29.12 2.77
C ILE A 168 -5.70 -28.22 3.75
N CYS A 169 -6.96 -28.56 4.06
CA CYS A 169 -7.86 -27.71 4.83
C CYS A 169 -7.90 -28.09 6.31
N GLU A 170 -8.10 -27.10 7.18
CA GLU A 170 -8.19 -27.30 8.62
C GLU A 170 -9.54 -27.95 9.04
N PRO A 171 -9.57 -28.99 9.88
CA PRO A 171 -10.82 -29.70 10.23
C PRO A 171 -11.94 -28.82 10.80
N LYS A 172 -11.62 -27.69 11.44
CA LYS A 172 -12.61 -26.73 11.95
C LYS A 172 -13.45 -26.05 10.87
N THR A 173 -13.02 -26.10 9.60
CA THR A 173 -13.79 -25.54 8.48
C THR A 173 -14.69 -26.58 7.82
N PHE A 174 -14.68 -27.82 8.32
CA PHE A 174 -15.46 -28.90 7.74
C PHE A 174 -16.90 -28.83 8.25
N ILE A 175 -17.83 -29.13 7.34
CA ILE A 175 -19.26 -29.24 7.60
C ILE A 175 -19.60 -30.69 7.34
N GLU A 176 -20.01 -31.42 8.38
CA GLU A 176 -20.41 -32.81 8.23
C GLU A 176 -21.74 -32.91 7.48
N SER A 177 -21.81 -33.85 6.53
CA SER A 177 -23.04 -34.11 5.77
C SER A 177 -24.06 -34.84 6.62
N PRO A 178 -25.38 -34.59 6.44
CA PRO A 178 -26.42 -35.41 7.05
C PRO A 178 -26.33 -36.90 6.69
N GLU A 179 -25.76 -37.22 5.52
CA GLU A 179 -25.54 -38.58 5.01
C GLU A 179 -24.23 -39.21 5.52
N SER A 180 -23.47 -38.48 6.35
CA SER A 180 -22.24 -38.98 6.97
C SER A 180 -22.57 -40.14 7.92
N THR A 181 -21.74 -41.19 7.88
CA THR A 181 -21.85 -42.34 8.79
C THR A 181 -20.50 -42.62 9.44
N ILE A 182 -20.48 -43.34 10.56
CA ILE A 182 -19.24 -43.69 11.27
C ILE A 182 -18.26 -44.44 10.36
N THR A 183 -18.76 -45.29 9.45
CA THR A 183 -17.95 -46.07 8.52
C THR A 183 -17.62 -45.33 7.22
N ASN A 184 -18.35 -44.26 6.89
CA ASN A 184 -18.13 -43.43 5.71
C ASN A 184 -18.39 -41.95 6.06
N PRO A 185 -17.39 -41.26 6.65
CA PRO A 185 -17.54 -39.86 7.01
C PRO A 185 -17.53 -38.99 5.75
N ILE A 186 -18.51 -38.10 5.63
CA ILE A 186 -18.67 -37.19 4.49
C ILE A 186 -18.58 -35.76 5.00
N PHE A 187 -17.59 -35.03 4.49
CA PHE A 187 -17.36 -33.63 4.86
C PHE A 187 -17.46 -32.70 3.65
N HIS A 188 -17.97 -31.51 3.92
CA HIS A 188 -18.09 -30.40 3.00
C HIS A 188 -17.30 -29.19 3.52
N ILE A 189 -17.01 -28.26 2.63
CA ILE A 189 -16.44 -26.95 2.97
C ILE A 189 -17.11 -25.88 2.12
N ARG A 190 -17.24 -24.66 2.64
CA ARG A 190 -17.68 -23.53 1.82
C ARG A 190 -16.59 -23.20 0.80
N PHE A 191 -16.97 -22.88 -0.43
CA PHE A 191 -16.00 -22.58 -1.49
C PHE A 191 -15.05 -21.41 -1.12
N GLY A 192 -15.56 -20.38 -0.45
CA GLY A 192 -14.73 -19.27 0.04
C GLY A 192 -13.69 -19.69 1.09
N ASP A 193 -14.06 -20.62 1.98
CA ASP A 193 -13.15 -21.16 3.00
C ASP A 193 -12.09 -22.06 2.37
N LEU A 194 -12.47 -22.87 1.38
CA LEU A 194 -11.54 -23.68 0.58
C LEU A 194 -10.47 -22.81 -0.09
N ILE A 195 -10.89 -21.75 -0.79
CA ILE A 195 -9.95 -20.81 -1.43
C ILE A 195 -9.01 -20.19 -0.39
N SER A 196 -9.55 -19.77 0.76
CA SER A 196 -8.77 -19.14 1.83
C SER A 196 -7.74 -20.11 2.43
N GLN A 197 -8.14 -21.35 2.72
CA GLN A 197 -7.28 -22.40 3.27
C GLN A 197 -6.18 -22.82 2.28
N ALA A 198 -6.54 -23.01 1.01
CA ALA A 198 -5.57 -23.37 -0.03
C ALA A 198 -4.55 -22.23 -0.27
N LEU A 199 -5.00 -20.97 -0.32
CA LEU A 199 -4.10 -19.82 -0.50
C LEU A 199 -3.21 -19.57 0.73
N LYS A 200 -3.67 -19.88 1.94
CA LYS A 200 -2.88 -19.77 3.18
C LYS A 200 -1.67 -20.72 3.18
N ASN A 201 -1.79 -21.87 2.51
CA ASN A 201 -0.71 -22.84 2.36
C ASN A 201 0.36 -22.42 1.33
N LEU A 202 0.14 -21.35 0.57
CA LEU A 202 1.12 -20.78 -0.33
C LEU A 202 1.95 -19.69 0.38
N THR A 203 3.25 -19.64 0.10
CA THR A 203 4.10 -18.57 0.65
C THR A 203 3.83 -17.26 -0.10
N THR A 204 3.58 -16.16 0.61
CA THR A 204 3.50 -14.82 0.01
C THR A 204 4.91 -14.31 -0.30
N ALA A 205 5.10 -13.79 -1.50
CA ALA A 205 6.35 -13.18 -1.96
C ALA A 205 6.04 -12.09 -3.00
N TYR A 206 7.07 -11.37 -3.41
CA TYR A 206 6.95 -10.32 -4.43
C TYR A 206 7.94 -10.57 -5.56
N ARG A 207 7.51 -10.33 -6.79
CA ARG A 207 8.36 -10.37 -7.98
C ARG A 207 8.68 -8.94 -8.38
N ILE A 208 9.96 -8.61 -8.41
CA ILE A 208 10.47 -7.29 -8.78
C ILE A 208 11.04 -7.39 -10.19
N ILE A 209 10.49 -6.61 -11.12
CA ILE A 209 10.88 -6.58 -12.53
C ILE A 209 11.53 -5.23 -12.79
N TYR A 210 12.84 -5.23 -13.01
CA TYR A 210 13.57 -4.03 -13.40
C TYR A 210 13.54 -3.85 -14.91
N PRO A 211 13.36 -2.63 -15.44
CA PRO A 211 13.31 -2.40 -16.89
C PRO A 211 14.57 -2.85 -17.64
N ASN A 212 15.72 -2.87 -16.96
CA ASN A 212 17.03 -3.24 -17.51
C ASN A 212 17.46 -4.69 -17.21
N MET A 213 16.66 -5.48 -16.49
CA MET A 213 16.97 -6.87 -16.18
C MET A 213 15.99 -7.83 -16.84
N SER A 214 16.52 -8.86 -17.50
CA SER A 214 15.70 -9.92 -18.11
C SER A 214 15.11 -10.89 -17.09
N THR A 215 15.79 -11.09 -15.94
CA THR A 215 15.33 -11.99 -14.88
C THR A 215 14.74 -11.20 -13.71
N PRO A 216 13.48 -11.45 -13.35
CA PRO A 216 12.87 -10.86 -12.17
C PRO A 216 13.55 -11.32 -10.87
N VAL A 217 13.62 -10.43 -9.88
CA VAL A 217 14.09 -10.74 -8.53
C VAL A 217 12.92 -11.19 -7.66
N ILE A 218 13.09 -12.28 -6.91
CA ILE A 218 12.06 -12.80 -6.00
C ILE A 218 12.35 -12.35 -4.58
N TRP A 219 11.56 -11.40 -4.09
CA TRP A 219 11.58 -10.93 -2.72
C TRP A 219 10.70 -11.85 -1.85
N ASN A 220 11.33 -12.88 -1.28
CA ASN A 220 10.67 -13.88 -0.44
C ASN A 220 10.62 -13.43 1.05
N LYS A 221 9.95 -12.31 1.31
CA LYS A 221 9.61 -11.83 2.65
C LYS A 221 8.11 -11.55 2.71
N LYS A 222 7.54 -11.57 3.93
CA LYS A 222 6.11 -11.27 4.14
C LYS A 222 5.77 -9.82 3.78
N GLU A 223 6.67 -8.91 4.15
CA GLU A 223 6.50 -7.47 3.91
C GLU A 223 6.97 -7.09 2.51
N PRO A 224 6.29 -6.13 1.86
CA PRO A 224 6.71 -5.63 0.56
C PRO A 224 8.10 -5.00 0.64
N PRO A 225 8.86 -5.05 -0.47
CA PRO A 225 10.15 -4.37 -0.53
C PRO A 225 9.95 -2.87 -0.29
N HIS A 226 10.77 -2.30 0.59
CA HIS A 226 10.73 -0.88 0.93
C HIS A 226 12.15 -0.36 1.12
N ILE A 227 12.35 0.90 0.75
CA ILE A 227 13.63 1.58 0.95
C ILE A 227 13.60 2.25 2.31
N HIS A 228 14.49 1.83 3.20
CA HIS A 228 14.62 2.44 4.52
C HIS A 228 15.50 3.70 4.43
N LEU A 229 14.93 4.87 4.69
CA LEU A 229 15.70 6.11 4.80
C LEU A 229 15.85 6.48 6.27
N TYR A 230 17.07 6.73 6.74
CA TYR A 230 17.31 7.16 8.11
C TYR A 230 18.29 8.34 8.16
N THR A 231 18.20 9.15 9.20
CA THR A 231 19.09 10.29 9.41
C THR A 231 20.05 10.00 10.55
N VAL A 232 21.35 10.18 10.32
CA VAL A 232 22.40 10.10 11.34
C VAL A 232 23.00 11.48 11.54
N THR A 233 23.25 11.88 12.78
CA THR A 233 24.04 13.10 13.05
C THR A 233 25.47 12.71 13.35
N LYS A 234 26.43 13.13 12.52
CA LYS A 234 27.86 12.90 12.72
C LYS A 234 28.59 14.25 12.74
N ALA A 235 29.32 14.53 13.82
CA ALA A 235 30.02 15.80 14.04
C ALA A 235 29.12 17.05 13.81
N GLY A 236 27.88 17.01 14.31
CA GLY A 236 26.91 18.11 14.19
C GLY A 236 26.25 18.26 12.81
N LYS A 237 26.60 17.45 11.81
CA LYS A 237 25.96 17.42 10.49
C LYS A 237 24.94 16.28 10.41
N LYS A 238 23.73 16.58 9.94
CA LYS A 238 22.72 15.57 9.60
C LYS A 238 23.07 14.95 8.25
N LEU A 239 23.22 13.63 8.22
CA LEU A 239 23.48 12.80 7.06
C LEU A 239 22.29 11.88 6.83
N ILE A 240 21.94 11.60 5.58
CA ILE A 240 20.91 10.63 5.23
C ILE A 240 21.62 9.33 4.84
N GLY A 241 21.31 8.24 5.52
CA GLY A 241 21.74 6.90 5.20
C GLY A 241 20.65 6.15 4.45
N VAL A 242 21.04 5.38 3.44
CA VAL A 242 20.21 4.42 2.74
C VAL A 242 20.91 3.07 2.87
N PRO A 243 20.49 2.21 3.81
CA PRO A 243 21.06 0.87 3.95
C PRO A 243 20.42 -0.08 2.93
N ASP A 244 21.10 -1.19 2.65
CA ASP A 244 20.54 -2.38 1.99
C ASP A 244 19.79 -2.08 0.67
N LEU A 245 20.48 -1.43 -0.27
CA LEU A 245 19.99 -1.20 -1.64
C LEU A 245 20.13 -2.43 -2.57
N GLU A 246 20.64 -3.54 -2.06
CA GLU A 246 20.86 -4.80 -2.79
C GLU A 246 19.62 -5.71 -2.81
#